data_AF-A0A6G3MLK1-F1
#
_entry.id   AF-A0A6G3MLK1-F1
#
_cell.length_a   1.000
_cell.length_b   1.000
_cell.length_c   1.000
_cell.angle_alpha   90.00
_cell.angle_beta   90.00
_cell.angle_gamma   90.00
#
_symmetry.space_group_name_H-M   'P 1'
#
loop_
_entity.id
_entity.type
_entity.pdbx_description
1 polymer ?
#
loop_
_entity_poly.entity_id
_entity_poly.type
_entity_poly.pdbx_seq_one_letter_code
_entity_poly.pdbx_strand_id
1 'polypeptide(L)'
;KFKERDDKYEIFFGETKNVKVGFVLCKINNESINNRTVINDQNVLEYLENKENYPLHLTFAKLRPSVNEKIMMASMLHSMYAISIQISPIKNSSGIKMLQCDSFRLYCEQSLTGVKFIIITSPFYDIDITQTFSFLHKVYADYALKNPFYTLEMPIRYLF
;
A
#
# COMPACT_ATOMS: atom_id res chain seq x y z
N LYS A 1 -14.96 -16.20 9.19
CA LYS A 1 -14.14 -17.26 8.59
C LYS A 1 -12.91 -16.62 7.94
N PHE A 2 -11.74 -17.23 8.08
CA PHE A 2 -10.50 -16.78 7.44
C PHE A 2 -9.78 -17.96 6.82
N LYS A 3 -8.86 -17.67 5.89
CA LYS A 3 -8.06 -18.66 5.17
C LYS A 3 -6.62 -18.19 5.09
N GLU A 4 -5.70 -19.11 4.87
CA GLU A 4 -4.32 -18.78 4.60
C GLU A 4 -4.15 -18.19 3.19
N ARG A 5 -3.39 -17.10 3.09
CA ARG A 5 -2.99 -16.42 1.86
C ARG A 5 -1.68 -15.68 2.10
N ASP A 6 -0.65 -15.98 1.31
CA ASP A 6 0.68 -15.36 1.43
C ASP A 6 1.22 -15.39 2.87
N ASP A 7 1.20 -16.58 3.49
CA ASP A 7 1.62 -16.87 4.88
C ASP A 7 0.85 -16.07 5.97
N LYS A 8 -0.35 -15.62 5.64
CA LYS A 8 -1.21 -14.81 6.51
C LYS A 8 -2.62 -15.38 6.55
N TYR A 9 -3.29 -15.24 7.69
CA TYR A 9 -4.67 -15.67 7.85
C TYR A 9 -5.63 -14.50 7.61
N GLU A 10 -6.13 -14.39 6.38
CA GLU A 10 -7.01 -13.31 5.91
C GLU A 10 -8.49 -13.69 6.05
N ILE A 11 -9.29 -12.78 6.61
CA ILE A 11 -10.75 -12.92 6.67
C ILE A 11 -11.32 -12.77 5.26
N PHE A 12 -11.94 -13.84 4.78
CA PHE A 12 -12.62 -13.84 3.48
C PHE A 12 -14.15 -13.80 3.60
N PHE A 13 -14.69 -14.06 4.80
CA PHE A 13 -16.15 -14.08 5.01
C PHE A 13 -16.54 -13.78 6.46
N GLY A 14 -17.61 -13.00 6.61
CA GLY A 14 -18.17 -12.59 7.90
C GLY A 14 -17.57 -11.28 8.38
N GLU A 15 -18.44 -10.33 8.72
CA GLU A 15 -18.06 -9.02 9.23
C GLU A 15 -18.76 -8.73 10.56
N THR A 16 -18.06 -8.04 11.44
CA THR A 16 -18.61 -7.47 12.68
C THR A 16 -18.20 -6.00 12.75
N LYS A 17 -18.66 -5.27 13.77
CA LYS A 17 -18.30 -3.84 13.94
C LYS A 17 -16.78 -3.59 13.95
N ASN A 18 -16.01 -4.54 14.47
CA ASN A 18 -14.56 -4.38 14.67
C ASN A 18 -13.70 -5.16 13.67
N VAL A 19 -14.30 -6.06 12.88
CA VAL A 19 -13.59 -7.00 12.04
C VAL A 19 -14.24 -7.06 10.66
N LYS A 20 -13.48 -6.77 9.61
CA LYS A 20 -13.96 -6.70 8.23
C LYS A 20 -13.25 -7.71 7.33
N VAL A 21 -13.85 -8.00 6.18
CA VAL A 21 -13.18 -8.78 5.14
C VAL A 21 -11.86 -8.09 4.73
N GLY A 22 -10.83 -8.89 4.52
CA GLY A 22 -9.47 -8.43 4.21
C GLY A 22 -8.61 -8.09 5.43
N PHE A 23 -9.16 -8.17 6.65
CA PHE A 23 -8.34 -8.08 7.87
C PHE A 23 -7.58 -9.39 8.07
N VAL A 24 -6.38 -9.29 8.62
CA VAL A 24 -5.53 -10.44 8.90
C VAL A 24 -5.44 -10.67 10.39
N LEU A 25 -5.40 -11.95 10.80
CA LEU A 25 -5.15 -12.34 12.17
C LEU A 25 -3.73 -11.93 12.59
N CYS A 26 -3.62 -11.01 13.54
CA CYS A 26 -2.34 -10.50 14.02
C CYS A 26 -1.92 -11.14 15.34
N LYS A 27 -2.90 -11.46 16.20
CA LYS A 27 -2.64 -12.04 17.52
C LYS A 27 -3.69 -13.06 17.92
N ILE A 28 -3.25 -14.11 18.61
CA ILE A 28 -4.10 -15.02 19.38
C ILE A 28 -3.70 -14.83 20.84
N ASN A 29 -4.67 -14.51 21.69
CA ASN A 29 -4.45 -14.12 23.07
C ASN A 29 -3.46 -12.95 23.15
N ASN A 30 -2.31 -13.17 23.80
CA ASN A 30 -1.26 -12.15 23.95
C ASN A 30 -0.08 -12.35 22.98
N GLU A 31 -0.12 -13.38 22.12
CA GLU A 31 0.97 -13.74 21.25
C GLU A 31 0.78 -13.21 19.83
N SER A 32 1.86 -12.67 19.26
CA SER A 32 1.84 -12.12 17.90
C SER A 32 2.19 -13.17 16.86
N ILE A 33 1.39 -13.23 15.81
CA ILE A 33 1.44 -14.27 14.77
C ILE A 33 2.16 -13.72 13.52
N ASN A 34 2.93 -12.64 13.64
CA ASN A 34 3.53 -11.91 12.53
C ASN A 34 4.22 -12.85 11.51
N ASN A 35 3.51 -13.19 10.44
CA ASN A 35 3.89 -14.17 9.40
C ASN A 35 4.32 -15.54 9.94
N ARG A 36 3.80 -15.95 11.10
CA ARG A 36 4.03 -17.28 11.67
C ARG A 36 2.79 -18.13 11.44
N THR A 37 2.98 -19.31 10.88
CA THR A 37 1.91 -20.32 10.74
C THR A 37 1.81 -21.21 11.97
N VAL A 38 2.68 -21.00 12.98
CA VAL A 38 2.84 -21.86 14.16
C VAL A 38 2.77 -21.03 15.45
N ILE A 39 2.02 -21.54 16.43
CA ILE A 39 1.95 -21.07 17.83
C ILE A 39 2.17 -22.29 18.74
N ASN A 40 3.04 -22.19 19.75
CA ASN A 40 3.37 -23.28 20.66
C ASN A 40 3.72 -24.59 19.94
N ASP A 41 4.54 -24.51 18.89
CA ASP A 41 4.96 -25.62 18.03
C ASP A 41 3.81 -26.37 17.30
N GLN A 42 2.60 -25.79 17.28
CA GLN A 42 1.45 -26.31 16.55
C GLN A 42 1.00 -25.35 15.45
N ASN A 43 0.44 -25.88 14.36
CA ASN A 43 -0.11 -25.03 13.31
C ASN A 43 -1.27 -24.18 13.88
N VAL A 44 -1.35 -22.91 13.48
CA VAL A 44 -2.38 -22.00 13.97
C VAL A 44 -3.79 -22.52 13.66
N LEU A 45 -4.02 -23.13 12.49
CA LEU A 45 -5.32 -23.72 12.15
C LEU A 45 -5.67 -24.88 13.09
N GLU A 46 -4.72 -25.77 13.36
CA GLU A 46 -4.90 -26.89 14.30
C GLU A 46 -5.19 -26.38 15.72
N TYR A 47 -4.46 -25.35 16.16
CA TYR A 47 -4.66 -24.71 17.45
C TYR A 47 -6.07 -24.11 17.58
N LEU A 48 -6.62 -23.55 16.50
CA LEU A 48 -7.95 -22.96 16.47
C LEU A 48 -9.08 -23.99 16.38
N GLU A 49 -8.81 -25.17 15.81
CA GLU A 49 -9.77 -26.28 15.72
C GLU A 49 -9.93 -27.02 17.05
N ASN A 50 -8.88 -27.05 17.89
CA ASN A 50 -8.95 -27.68 19.20
C ASN A 50 -9.89 -26.91 20.16
N LYS A 51 -11.00 -27.54 20.54
CA LYS A 51 -12.01 -26.98 21.44
C LYS A 51 -11.49 -26.70 22.85
N GLU A 52 -10.46 -27.41 23.30
CA GLU A 52 -9.88 -27.22 24.63
C GLU A 52 -9.14 -25.88 24.78
N ASN A 53 -8.75 -25.27 23.66
CA ASN A 53 -8.05 -23.98 23.66
C ASN A 53 -8.98 -22.79 23.89
N TYR A 54 -10.30 -22.98 23.90
CA TYR A 54 -11.27 -21.90 24.09
C TYR A 54 -11.50 -21.60 25.58
N PRO A 55 -11.67 -20.33 25.98
CA PRO A 55 -11.89 -19.15 25.13
C PRO A 55 -10.61 -18.54 24.56
N LEU A 56 -10.67 -18.10 23.29
CA LEU A 56 -9.58 -17.43 22.58
C LEU A 56 -9.88 -15.96 22.32
N HIS A 57 -8.88 -15.09 22.49
CA HIS A 57 -8.95 -13.68 22.13
C HIS A 57 -8.21 -13.41 20.82
N LEU A 58 -8.95 -13.29 19.72
CA LEU A 58 -8.38 -13.07 18.39
C LEU A 58 -8.34 -11.58 18.05
N THR A 59 -7.15 -11.06 17.70
CA THR A 59 -6.98 -9.67 17.26
C THR A 59 -6.72 -9.63 15.76
N PHE A 60 -7.58 -8.94 15.03
CA PHE A 60 -7.47 -8.74 13.58
C PHE A 60 -7.15 -7.29 13.25
N ALA A 61 -6.33 -7.07 12.23
CA ALA A 61 -6.05 -5.73 11.73
C ALA A 61 -5.88 -5.70 10.21
N LYS A 62 -6.10 -4.53 9.63
CA LYS A 62 -5.71 -4.28 8.24
C LYS A 62 -4.19 -4.20 8.15
N LEU A 63 -3.58 -5.03 7.30
CA LEU A 63 -2.15 -4.97 7.07
C LEU A 63 -1.77 -3.70 6.31
N ARG A 64 -0.61 -3.16 6.68
CA ARG A 64 0.07 -2.15 5.86
C ARG A 64 0.88 -2.88 4.79
N PRO A 65 0.89 -2.39 3.54
CA PRO A 65 1.69 -3.01 2.50
C PRO A 65 3.17 -2.94 2.85
N SER A 66 3.86 -4.06 2.65
CA SER A 66 5.31 -4.21 2.73
C SER A 66 6.02 -3.33 1.71
N VAL A 67 7.33 -3.18 1.87
CA VAL A 67 8.16 -2.42 0.92
C VAL A 67 8.08 -3.02 -0.49
N ASN A 68 8.12 -4.36 -0.60
CA ASN A 68 8.04 -5.06 -1.88
C ASN A 68 6.68 -4.86 -2.55
N GLU A 69 5.58 -4.96 -1.80
CA GLU A 69 4.23 -4.69 -2.33
C GLU A 69 4.12 -3.25 -2.83
N LYS A 70 4.69 -2.27 -2.12
CA LYS A 70 4.72 -0.87 -2.58
C LYS A 70 5.51 -0.70 -3.88
N ILE A 71 6.67 -1.35 -4.01
CA ILE A 71 7.47 -1.33 -5.25
C ILE A 71 6.70 -1.95 -6.41
N MET A 72 6.04 -3.08 -6.16
CA MET A 72 5.21 -3.76 -7.13
C MET A 72 4.06 -2.86 -7.60
N MET A 73 3.32 -2.24 -6.66
CA MET A 73 2.24 -1.30 -6.96
C MET A 73 2.72 -0.08 -7.76
N ALA A 74 3.89 0.48 -7.41
CA ALA A 74 4.48 1.60 -8.14
C ALA A 74 4.83 1.23 -9.60
N SER A 75 5.35 0.01 -9.82
CA SER A 75 5.69 -0.51 -11.14
C SER A 75 4.46 -0.75 -12.01
N MET A 76 3.38 -1.28 -11.41
CA MET A 76 2.09 -1.41 -12.08
C MET A 76 1.53 -0.06 -12.50
N LEU A 77 1.54 0.92 -11.59
CA LEU A 77 1.06 2.27 -11.86
C LEU A 77 1.88 2.96 -12.96
N HIS A 78 3.19 2.75 -13.01
CA HIS A 78 4.04 3.27 -14.09
C HIS A 78 3.61 2.72 -15.46
N SER A 79 3.39 1.41 -15.54
CA SER A 79 2.95 0.76 -16.77
C SER A 79 1.55 1.24 -17.20
N MET A 80 0.62 1.31 -16.24
CA MET A 80 -0.73 1.82 -16.46
C MET A 80 -0.72 3.28 -16.96
N TYR A 81 0.16 4.12 -16.41
CA TYR A 81 0.35 5.50 -16.86
C TYR A 81 0.79 5.56 -18.32
N ALA A 82 1.78 4.76 -18.73
CA ALA A 82 2.24 4.72 -20.11
C ALA A 82 1.14 4.24 -21.07
N ILE A 83 0.40 3.19 -20.69
CA ILE A 83 -0.73 2.68 -21.48
C ILE A 83 -1.80 3.77 -21.65
N SER A 84 -2.12 4.52 -20.60
CA SER A 84 -3.13 5.59 -20.66
C SER A 84 -2.83 6.67 -21.70
N ILE A 85 -1.54 6.92 -21.99
CA ILE A 85 -1.12 7.85 -23.03
C ILE A 85 -1.42 7.24 -24.40
N GLN A 86 -1.06 5.97 -24.59
CA GLN A 86 -1.20 5.26 -25.87
C GLN A 86 -2.66 5.06 -26.28
N ILE A 87 -3.53 4.75 -25.32
CA ILE A 87 -4.96 4.53 -25.58
C ILE A 87 -5.78 5.83 -25.61
N SER A 88 -5.13 6.98 -25.37
CA SER A 88 -5.85 8.24 -25.30
C SER A 88 -6.45 8.61 -26.66
N PRO A 89 -7.74 8.99 -26.72
CA PRO A 89 -8.35 9.46 -27.96
C PRO A 89 -7.88 10.87 -28.34
N ILE A 90 -7.19 11.57 -27.45
CA ILE A 90 -6.71 12.95 -27.64
C ILE A 90 -5.21 12.93 -27.88
N LYS A 91 -4.77 13.63 -28.93
CA LYS A 91 -3.34 13.83 -29.23
C LYS A 91 -2.65 14.56 -28.07
N ASN A 92 -1.40 14.19 -27.77
CA ASN A 92 -0.58 14.78 -26.71
C ASN A 92 -1.16 14.61 -25.29
N SER A 93 -1.79 13.46 -25.02
CA SER A 93 -2.18 13.10 -23.66
C SER A 93 -0.97 13.01 -22.72
N SER A 94 -1.14 13.52 -21.50
CA SER A 94 -0.11 13.56 -20.45
C SER A 94 -0.24 12.44 -19.43
N GLY A 95 -0.95 11.37 -19.78
CA GLY A 95 -1.16 10.19 -18.95
C GLY A 95 -2.16 10.39 -17.82
N ILE A 96 -2.09 9.53 -16.81
CA ILE A 96 -3.00 9.55 -15.66
C ILE A 96 -2.66 10.74 -14.76
N LYS A 97 -3.60 11.67 -14.60
CA LYS A 97 -3.50 12.78 -13.64
C LYS A 97 -4.19 12.50 -12.32
N MET A 98 -5.31 11.79 -12.36
CA MET A 98 -6.10 11.44 -11.19
C MET A 98 -6.79 10.09 -11.42
N LEU A 99 -6.85 9.27 -10.37
CA LEU A 99 -7.58 8.01 -10.30
C LEU A 99 -8.45 8.04 -9.04
N GLN A 100 -9.77 7.99 -9.24
CA GLN A 100 -10.76 8.00 -8.17
C GLN A 100 -11.24 6.58 -7.89
N CYS A 101 -11.21 6.19 -6.63
CA CYS A 101 -11.83 4.98 -6.10
C CYS A 101 -12.78 5.34 -4.95
N ASP A 102 -13.62 4.40 -4.52
CA ASP A 102 -14.57 4.62 -3.41
C ASP A 102 -13.86 4.91 -2.07
N SER A 103 -12.65 4.36 -1.89
CA SER A 103 -11.90 4.46 -0.63
C SER A 103 -10.73 5.44 -0.65
N PHE A 104 -10.28 5.87 -1.83
CA PHE A 104 -9.13 6.76 -1.98
C PHE A 104 -9.17 7.50 -3.30
N ARG A 105 -8.47 8.62 -3.35
CA ARG A 105 -8.14 9.32 -4.59
C ARG A 105 -6.63 9.35 -4.74
N LEU A 106 -6.14 9.02 -5.92
CA LEU A 106 -4.73 9.06 -6.26
C LEU A 106 -4.52 10.14 -7.29
N TYR A 107 -3.52 10.98 -7.07
CA TYR A 107 -3.09 11.98 -8.02
C TYR A 107 -1.66 11.70 -8.45
N CYS A 108 -1.37 11.97 -9.72
CA CYS A 108 -0.06 11.72 -10.31
C CYS A 108 0.40 12.90 -11.17
N GLU A 109 1.62 13.36 -10.90
CA GLU A 109 2.29 14.37 -11.71
C GLU A 109 3.69 13.91 -12.09
N GLN A 110 4.04 14.04 -13.37
CA GLN A 110 5.35 13.68 -13.89
C GLN A 110 6.16 14.95 -14.17
N SER A 111 7.41 14.99 -13.68
CA SER A 111 8.37 16.06 -14.00
C SER A 111 8.86 15.96 -15.45
N LEU A 112 9.50 17.02 -15.94
CA LEU A 112 10.16 17.03 -17.26
C LEU A 112 11.27 15.97 -17.37
N THR A 113 11.90 15.58 -16.26
CA THR A 113 12.92 14.53 -16.20
C THR A 113 12.34 13.12 -16.08
N GLY A 114 11.00 12.98 -16.08
CA GLY A 114 10.31 11.68 -16.08
C GLY A 114 9.96 11.12 -14.70
N VAL A 115 10.34 11.80 -13.62
CA VAL A 115 10.04 11.39 -12.23
C VAL A 115 8.56 11.62 -11.92
N LYS A 116 7.89 10.61 -11.36
CA LYS A 116 6.46 10.69 -11.03
C LYS A 116 6.26 10.88 -9.53
N PHE A 117 5.57 11.95 -9.17
CA PHE A 117 5.07 12.20 -7.83
C PHE A 117 3.64 11.67 -7.72
N ILE A 118 3.38 10.94 -6.65
CA ILE A 118 2.06 10.32 -6.41
C ILE A 118 1.60 10.74 -5.02
N ILE A 119 0.39 11.27 -4.94
CA ILE A 119 -0.26 11.65 -3.69
C ILE A 119 -1.55 10.83 -3.58
N ILE A 120 -1.74 10.14 -2.45
CA ILE A 120 -2.95 9.39 -2.15
C ILE A 120 -3.69 10.11 -1.03
N THR A 121 -4.94 10.46 -1.26
CA THR A 121 -5.79 11.17 -0.31
C THR A 121 -7.08 10.41 -0.06
N SER A 122 -7.82 10.87 0.97
CA SER A 122 -9.23 10.53 1.13
C SER A 122 -10.02 10.96 -0.11
N PRO A 123 -11.03 10.19 -0.54
CA PRO A 123 -11.88 10.55 -1.67
C PRO A 123 -12.93 11.61 -1.32
N PHE A 124 -13.15 11.87 -0.02
CA PHE A 124 -14.25 12.70 0.47
C PHE A 124 -13.97 14.21 0.44
N TYR A 125 -12.71 14.60 0.20
CA TYR A 125 -12.31 16.00 0.18
C TYR A 125 -11.65 16.33 -1.15
N ASP A 126 -12.15 17.38 -1.81
CA ASP A 126 -11.46 17.99 -2.94
C ASP A 126 -10.33 18.87 -2.41
N ILE A 127 -9.10 18.42 -2.64
CA ILE A 127 -7.89 19.10 -2.19
C ILE A 127 -7.17 19.61 -3.44
N ASP A 128 -6.81 20.89 -3.45
CA ASP A 128 -5.85 21.40 -4.43
C ASP A 128 -4.44 20.96 -4.05
N ILE A 129 -3.94 19.99 -4.80
CA ILE A 129 -2.62 19.40 -4.63
C ILE A 129 -1.53 20.08 -5.46
N THR A 130 -1.89 21.06 -6.30
CA THR A 130 -0.95 21.67 -7.26
C THR A 130 0.23 22.28 -6.54
N GLN A 131 -0.03 22.98 -5.44
CA GLN A 131 1.02 23.54 -4.58
C GLN A 131 1.85 22.45 -3.90
N THR A 132 1.22 21.35 -3.48
CA THR A 132 1.91 20.20 -2.89
C THR A 132 2.85 19.53 -3.87
N PHE A 133 2.45 19.35 -5.13
CA PHE A 133 3.34 18.82 -6.17
C PHE A 133 4.49 19.76 -6.48
N SER A 134 4.22 21.07 -6.62
CA SER A 134 5.29 22.06 -6.80
C SER A 134 6.29 22.04 -5.65
N PHE A 135 5.81 21.91 -4.41
CA PHE A 135 6.65 21.77 -3.23
C PHE A 135 7.46 20.46 -3.25
N LEU A 136 6.83 19.32 -3.52
CA LEU A 136 7.51 18.02 -3.64
C LEU A 136 8.58 18.03 -4.74
N HIS A 137 8.30 18.67 -5.87
CA HIS A 137 9.26 18.81 -6.96
C HIS A 137 10.47 19.67 -6.54
N LYS A 138 10.25 20.78 -5.83
CA LYS A 138 11.34 21.61 -5.30
C LYS A 138 12.21 20.82 -4.31
N VAL A 139 11.57 20.14 -3.36
CA VAL A 139 12.23 19.26 -2.38
C VAL A 139 13.05 18.18 -3.11
N TYR A 140 12.47 17.50 -4.09
CA TYR A 140 13.18 16.51 -4.89
C TYR A 140 14.38 17.12 -5.62
N ALA A 141 14.23 18.27 -6.26
CA ALA A 141 15.33 18.93 -6.96
C ALA A 141 16.47 19.30 -6.00
N ASP A 142 16.15 19.79 -4.81
CA ASP A 142 17.12 20.16 -3.79
C ASP A 142 17.93 18.96 -3.28
N TYR A 143 17.32 17.77 -3.19
CA TYR A 143 17.99 16.58 -2.66
C TYR A 143 18.62 15.69 -3.74
N ALA A 144 17.94 15.49 -4.86
CA ALA A 144 18.36 14.55 -5.90
C ALA A 144 19.21 15.22 -6.99
N LEU A 145 18.89 16.46 -7.37
CA LEU A 145 19.54 17.13 -8.50
C LEU A 145 20.71 18.02 -8.07
N LYS A 146 20.67 18.60 -6.87
CA LYS A 146 21.81 19.37 -6.33
C LYS A 146 22.94 18.49 -5.79
N ASN A 147 22.68 17.19 -5.58
CA ASN A 147 23.71 16.26 -5.14
C ASN A 147 24.32 15.55 -6.37
N PRO A 148 25.54 15.92 -6.81
CA PRO A 148 26.16 15.37 -8.02
C PRO A 148 26.51 13.88 -7.91
N PHE A 149 26.44 13.30 -6.70
CA PHE A 149 26.72 11.89 -6.45
C PHE A 149 25.44 11.06 -6.23
N TYR A 150 24.26 11.67 -6.34
CA TYR A 150 23.01 10.94 -6.16
C TYR A 150 22.70 10.07 -7.39
N THR A 151 22.41 8.80 -7.15
CA THR A 151 22.00 7.84 -8.20
C THR A 151 20.48 7.77 -8.25
N LEU A 152 19.90 8.10 -9.41
CA LEU A 152 18.43 8.24 -9.60
C LEU A 152 17.63 6.97 -9.28
N GLU A 153 18.23 5.79 -9.35
CA GLU A 153 17.56 4.50 -9.10
C GLU A 153 17.66 4.04 -7.64
N MET A 154 18.33 4.81 -6.78
CA MET A 154 18.47 4.48 -5.36
C MET A 154 17.41 5.21 -4.53
N PRO A 155 16.88 4.58 -3.46
CA PRO A 155 15.90 5.24 -2.60
C PRO A 155 16.48 6.53 -2.01
N ILE A 156 15.69 7.61 -2.01
CA ILE A 156 16.04 8.87 -1.34
C ILE A 156 16.05 8.60 0.17
N ARG A 157 17.24 8.55 0.77
CA ARG A 157 17.44 8.41 2.21
C ARG A 157 18.01 9.70 2.73
N TYR A 158 17.17 10.56 3.30
CA TYR A 158 17.60 11.76 3.99
C TYR A 158 17.13 11.66 5.45
N LEU A 159 18.07 11.80 6.38
CA LEU A 159 17.77 11.98 7.80
C LEU A 159 17.58 13.47 8.04
N PHE A 160 16.43 13.85 8.62
CA PHE A 160 16.26 15.18 9.20
C PHE A 160 17.07 15.28 10.49
#